data_AF-A0A2G2JSG1-F1
#
_entry.id   AF-A0A2G2JSG1-F1
#
_cell.length_a   1.000
_cell.length_b   1.000
_cell.length_c   1.000
_cell.angle_alpha   90.00
_cell.angle_beta   90.00
_cell.angle_gamma   90.00
#
_symmetry.space_group_name_H-M   'P 1'
#
loop_
_entity.id
_entity.type
_entity.pdbx_description
1 polymer ?
#
loop_
_entity_poly.entity_id
_entity_poly.type
_entity_poly.pdbx_seq_one_letter_code
_entity_poly.pdbx_strand_id
1 'polypeptide(L)'
;MAVYFLTGSLITLVMCGSIRWWIQSLLSREQLFLDDAKGYFLIACIVVGFLVSAGFFWAGQVLGYSESPETSQAMGLAILLDVMVALLSLIWGLVSLREPEKY
;
A
#
# COMPACT_ATOMS: atom_id res chain seq x y z
N MET A 1 -12.21 16.83 -0.28
CA MET A 1 -12.71 15.54 -0.81
C MET A 1 -11.76 14.95 -1.84
N ALA A 2 -11.86 15.23 -3.15
CA ALA A 2 -11.05 14.55 -4.19
C ALA A 2 -9.52 14.52 -3.94
N VAL A 3 -8.94 15.61 -3.45
CA VAL A 3 -7.50 15.67 -3.11
C VAL A 3 -7.16 14.70 -1.97
N TYR A 4 -8.04 14.54 -0.99
CA TYR A 4 -7.89 13.60 0.12
C TYR A 4 -7.81 12.15 -0.38
N PHE A 5 -8.74 11.75 -1.27
CA PHE A 5 -8.72 10.44 -1.91
C PHE A 5 -7.44 10.18 -2.70
N LEU A 6 -7.02 11.16 -3.52
CA LEU A 6 -5.82 11.02 -4.34
C LEU A 6 -4.57 10.92 -3.48
N THR A 7 -4.49 11.66 -2.36
CA THR A 7 -3.31 11.62 -1.49
C THR A 7 -3.12 10.26 -0.80
N GLY A 8 -4.18 9.61 -0.32
CA GLY A 8 -4.08 8.29 0.34
C GLY A 8 -3.60 7.21 -0.62
N SER A 9 -4.16 7.22 -1.83
CA SER A 9 -3.79 6.28 -2.88
C SER A 9 -2.35 6.52 -3.37
N LEU A 10 -1.92 7.78 -3.52
CA LEU A 10 -0.53 8.12 -3.89
C LEU A 10 0.46 7.68 -2.82
N ILE A 11 0.17 7.91 -1.54
CA ILE A 11 1.03 7.52 -0.42
C ILE A 11 1.16 5.99 -0.38
N THR A 12 0.05 5.27 -0.53
CA THR A 12 0.04 3.80 -0.57
C THR A 12 0.91 3.28 -1.72
N LEU A 13 0.78 3.87 -2.91
CA LEU A 13 1.53 3.48 -4.10
C LEU A 13 3.04 3.74 -3.92
N VAL A 14 3.41 4.90 -3.39
CA VAL A 14 4.81 5.26 -3.10
C VAL A 14 5.39 4.32 -2.04
N MET A 15 4.67 4.05 -0.95
CA MET A 15 5.12 3.15 0.12
C MET A 15 5.33 1.72 -0.39
N CYS A 16 4.35 1.15 -1.08
CA CYS A 16 4.47 -0.20 -1.65
C CYS A 16 5.57 -0.28 -2.73
N GLY A 17 5.73 0.76 -3.56
CA GLY A 17 6.81 0.85 -4.54
C GLY A 17 8.20 0.90 -3.89
N SER A 18 8.33 1.64 -2.79
CA SER A 18 9.57 1.75 -2.01
C SER A 18 9.98 0.40 -1.41
N ILE A 19 9.00 -0.30 -0.82
CA ILE A 19 9.21 -1.62 -0.22
C ILE A 19 9.62 -2.64 -1.28
N ARG A 20 9.00 -2.60 -2.46
CA ARG A 20 9.40 -3.43 -3.59
C ARG A 20 10.87 -3.22 -3.96
N TRP A 21 11.31 -1.96 -4.10
CA TRP A 21 12.71 -1.65 -4.39
C TRP A 21 13.66 -2.15 -3.31
N TRP A 22 13.27 -2.01 -2.05
CA TRP A 22 14.06 -2.50 -0.92
C TRP A 22 14.19 -4.03 -0.92
N ILE A 23 13.10 -4.75 -1.18
CA ILE A 23 13.10 -6.22 -1.29
C ILE A 23 13.91 -6.69 -2.50
N GLN A 24 13.80 -6.01 -3.64
CA GLN A 24 14.62 -6.32 -4.82
C GLN A 24 16.13 -6.10 -4.52
N SER A 25 16.48 -5.08 -3.73
CA SER A 25 17.86 -4.85 -3.28
C SER A 25 18.36 -5.89 -2.26
N LEU A 26 17.48 -6.55 -1.51
CA LEU A 26 17.83 -7.64 -0.60
C LEU A 26 18.05 -8.94 -1.37
N LEU A 27 17.19 -9.21 -2.36
CA LEU A 27 17.34 -10.31 -3.32
C LEU A 27 18.65 -10.23 -4.10
N SER A 28 19.03 -9.04 -4.56
CA SER A 28 20.30 -8.84 -5.30
C SER A 28 21.54 -9.04 -4.45
N ARG A 29 21.42 -8.99 -3.12
CA ARG A 29 22.50 -9.27 -2.16
C ARG A 29 22.50 -10.73 -1.67
N GLU A 30 21.71 -11.61 -2.30
CA GLU A 30 21.53 -13.02 -1.92
C GLU A 30 21.14 -13.23 -0.44
N GLN A 31 20.58 -12.20 0.22
CA GLN A 31 20.20 -12.30 1.63
C GLN A 31 18.83 -12.98 1.83
N LEU A 32 18.06 -13.13 0.75
CA LEU A 32 16.72 -13.69 0.77
C LEU A 32 16.47 -14.58 -0.46
N PHE A 33 15.82 -15.72 -0.22
CA PHE A 33 15.20 -16.53 -1.27
C PHE A 33 13.95 -15.84 -1.81
N LEU A 34 13.63 -16.07 -3.09
CA LEU A 34 12.50 -15.43 -3.77
C LEU A 34 11.15 -15.74 -3.09
N ASP A 35 10.96 -16.95 -2.58
CA ASP A 35 9.72 -17.35 -1.92
C ASP A 35 9.50 -16.60 -0.60
N ASP A 36 10.55 -16.44 0.20
CA ASP A 36 10.50 -15.63 1.42
C ASP A 36 10.27 -14.16 1.10
N ALA A 37 10.94 -13.61 0.09
CA ALA A 37 10.80 -12.22 -0.33
C ALA A 37 9.36 -11.88 -0.75
N LYS A 38 8.67 -12.79 -1.45
CA LYS A 38 7.25 -12.64 -1.79
C LYS A 38 6.37 -12.63 -0.54
N GLY A 39 6.66 -13.52 0.42
CA GLY A 39 5.96 -13.56 1.71
C GLY A 39 6.11 -12.26 2.51
N TYR A 40 7.34 -11.75 2.63
CA TYR A 40 7.59 -10.47 3.30
C TYR A 40 6.95 -9.29 2.58
N PHE A 41 6.97 -9.28 1.25
CA PHE A 41 6.30 -8.24 0.47
C PHE A 41 4.79 -8.24 0.71
N LEU A 42 4.18 -9.44 0.79
CA LEU A 42 2.76 -9.58 1.07
C LEU A 42 2.39 -8.99 2.44
N ILE A 43 3.13 -9.36 3.48
CA ILE A 43 2.90 -8.84 4.83
C ILE A 43 3.10 -7.32 4.85
N ALA A 44 4.14 -6.83 4.20
CA ALA A 44 4.45 -5.40 4.18
C ALA A 44 3.36 -4.57 3.49
N CYS A 45 2.83 -5.02 2.35
CA CYS A 45 1.70 -4.36 1.68
C CYS A 45 0.42 -4.37 2.52
N ILE A 46 0.14 -5.46 3.25
CA ILE A 46 -1.01 -5.51 4.16
C ILE A 46 -0.85 -4.49 5.29
N VAL A 47 0.33 -4.45 5.92
CA VAL A 47 0.62 -3.52 7.01
C VAL A 47 0.54 -2.06 6.53
N VAL A 48 1.12 -1.75 5.37
CA VAL A 48 1.04 -0.40 4.79
C VAL A 48 -0.39 -0.03 4.45
N GLY A 49 -1.13 -0.90 3.76
CA GLY A 49 -2.54 -0.64 3.42
C GLY A 49 -3.37 -0.36 4.66
N PHE A 50 -3.20 -1.17 5.71
CA PHE A 50 -3.88 -0.97 6.98
C PHE A 50 -3.50 0.36 7.66
N LEU A 51 -2.21 0.67 7.76
CA LEU A 51 -1.74 1.89 8.42
C LEU A 51 -2.17 3.16 7.67
N VAL A 52 -2.10 3.15 6.33
CA VAL A 52 -2.55 4.29 5.52
C VAL A 52 -4.06 4.47 5.64
N SER A 53 -4.85 3.39 5.51
CA SER A 53 -6.30 3.47 5.69
C SER A 53 -6.70 3.90 7.10
N ALA A 54 -6.04 3.42 8.14
CA ALA A 54 -6.29 3.83 9.52
C ALA A 54 -5.93 5.31 9.75
N GLY A 55 -4.81 5.76 9.20
CA GLY A 55 -4.39 7.17 9.25
C GLY A 55 -5.39 8.09 8.53
N PHE A 56 -5.86 7.69 7.35
CA PHE A 56 -6.88 8.43 6.61
C PHE A 56 -8.26 8.36 7.27
N PHE A 57 -8.59 7.28 7.98
CA PHE A 57 -9.82 7.26 8.77
C PHE A 57 -9.75 8.26 9.92
N TRP A 58 -8.63 8.26 10.66
CA TRP A 58 -8.42 9.17 11.79
C TRP A 58 -8.37 10.64 11.35
N ALA A 59 -7.60 10.96 10.30
CA ALA A 59 -7.53 12.32 9.76
C ALA A 59 -8.89 12.80 9.22
N GLY A 60 -9.71 11.89 8.69
CA GLY A 60 -11.06 12.20 8.23
C GLY A 60 -12.01 12.56 9.37
N GLN A 61 -11.87 11.89 10.52
CA GLN A 61 -12.61 12.25 11.74
C GLN A 61 -12.17 13.61 12.30
N VAL A 62 -10.87 13.87 12.38
CA VAL A 62 -10.33 15.16 12.88
C VAL A 62 -10.78 16.33 12.01
N LEU A 63 -10.90 16.13 10.69
CA LEU A 63 -11.38 17.14 9.74
C LEU A 63 -12.91 17.35 9.78
N GLY A 64 -13.65 16.62 10.62
CA GLY A 64 -15.10 16.78 10.77
C GLY A 64 -15.92 16.11 9.66
N TYR A 65 -15.33 15.24 8.82
CA TYR A 65 -16.06 14.52 7.77
C TYR A 65 -17.05 13.47 8.33
N SER A 66 -17.12 13.28 9.65
CA SER A 66 -18.14 12.47 10.32
C SER A 66 -19.46 13.21 10.57
N GLU A 67 -19.53 14.52 10.37
CA GLU A 67 -20.72 15.32 10.73
C GLU A 67 -21.87 15.23 9.72
N SER A 68 -21.60 14.76 8.48
CA SER A 68 -22.63 14.56 7.46
C SER A 68 -22.66 13.12 6.95
N PRO A 69 -23.86 12.57 6.66
CA PRO A 69 -24.00 11.19 6.18
C PRO A 69 -23.36 10.98 4.79
N GLU A 70 -23.36 12.01 3.95
CA GLU A 70 -22.70 11.96 2.63
C GLU A 70 -21.18 11.92 2.75
N THR A 71 -20.60 12.69 3.68
CA THR A 71 -19.15 12.70 3.91
C THR A 71 -18.66 11.41 4.57
N SER A 72 -19.49 10.77 5.39
CA SER A 72 -19.22 9.46 6.00
C SER A 72 -19.18 8.33 4.96
N GLN A 73 -20.15 8.28 4.02
CA GLN A 73 -20.12 7.32 2.90
C GLN A 73 -18.90 7.53 2.01
N ALA A 74 -18.57 8.79 1.71
CA ALA A 74 -17.40 9.13 0.92
C ALA A 74 -16.10 8.66 1.60
N MET A 75 -16.00 8.75 2.94
CA MET A 75 -14.85 8.25 3.71
C MET A 75 -14.70 6.72 3.61
N GLY A 76 -15.81 5.98 3.66
CA GLY A 76 -15.80 4.52 3.48
C GLY A 76 -15.32 4.11 2.08
N LEU A 77 -15.76 4.83 1.05
CA LEU A 77 -15.28 4.63 -0.33
C LEU A 77 -13.78 4.95 -0.46
N ALA A 78 -13.26 5.90 0.31
CA ALA A 78 -11.84 6.25 0.30
C ALA A 78 -10.96 5.09 0.77
N ILE A 79 -11.36 4.49 1.89
CA ILE A 79 -10.66 3.34 2.47
C ILE A 79 -10.72 2.16 1.50
N LEU A 80 -11.87 1.92 0.88
CA LEU A 80 -12.03 0.84 -0.08
C LEU A 80 -11.12 1.04 -1.31
N LEU A 81 -10.98 2.28 -1.77
CA LEU A 81 -10.07 2.63 -2.85
C LEU A 81 -8.60 2.41 -2.46
N ASP A 82 -8.19 2.83 -1.26
CA ASP A 82 -6.82 2.63 -0.77
C ASP A 82 -6.48 1.14 -0.65
N VAL A 83 -7.41 0.31 -0.17
CA VAL A 83 -7.25 -1.15 -0.13
C VAL A 83 -7.12 -1.74 -1.53
N MET A 84 -7.93 -1.30 -2.49
CA MET A 84 -7.82 -1.73 -3.89
C MET A 84 -6.46 -1.36 -4.50
N VAL A 85 -5.95 -0.16 -4.21
CA VAL A 85 -4.62 0.29 -4.66
C VAL A 85 -3.50 -0.51 -3.99
N ALA A 86 -3.62 -0.82 -2.69
CA ALA A 86 -2.69 -1.69 -1.98
C ALA A 86 -2.64 -3.09 -2.62
N LEU A 87 -3.80 -3.68 -2.95
CA LEU A 87 -3.89 -4.97 -3.63
C LEU A 87 -3.28 -4.94 -5.04
N LEU A 88 -3.54 -3.89 -5.83
CA LEU A 88 -2.93 -3.72 -7.14
C LEU A 88 -1.40 -3.58 -7.05
N SER A 89 -0.91 -2.81 -6.08
CA SER A 89 0.53 -2.64 -5.84
C SER A 89 1.19 -3.95 -5.41
N LEU A 90 0.47 -4.78 -4.65
CA LEU A 90 0.89 -6.11 -4.24
C LEU A 90 0.99 -7.06 -5.44
N ILE A 91 -0.05 -7.13 -6.27
CA ILE A 91 -0.04 -7.96 -7.49
C ILE A 91 1.10 -7.54 -8.42
N TRP A 92 1.25 -6.23 -8.66
CA TRP A 92 2.32 -5.69 -9.49
C TRP A 92 3.71 -6.00 -8.91
N GLY A 93 3.89 -5.84 -7.60
CA GLY A 93 5.15 -6.13 -6.94
C GLY A 93 5.52 -7.62 -6.99
N LEU A 94 4.56 -8.52 -6.74
CA LEU A 94 4.75 -9.97 -6.83
C LEU A 94 5.15 -10.42 -8.24
N VAL A 95 4.51 -9.88 -9.28
CA VAL A 95 4.79 -10.25 -10.69
C VAL A 95 6.15 -9.72 -11.15
N SER A 96 6.58 -8.57 -10.64
CA SER A 96 7.79 -7.92 -11.12
C SER A 96 9.03 -8.19 -10.24
N LEU A 97 8.89 -8.88 -9.10
CA LEU A 97 10.03 -9.41 -8.33
C LEU A 97 10.62 -10.60 -9.09
N ARG A 98 11.93 -10.56 -9.37
CA ARG A 98 12.67 -11.62 -10.06
C ARG A 98 14.02 -11.85 -9.40
N GLU A 99 14.46 -13.10 -9.36
CA GLU A 99 15.83 -13.43 -8.97
C GLU A 99 16.82 -12.82 -9.98
N PRO A 100 17.95 -12.26 -9.53
CA PRO A 100 19.01 -11.85 -10.44
C PRO A 100 19.58 -13.08 -11.15
N GLU A 101 19.76 -13.01 -12.47
CA GLU A 101 20.42 -14.06 -13.24
C GLU A 101 21.87 -14.21 -12.74
N LYS A 102 22.19 -15.39 -12.19
CA LYS A 102 23.56 -15.75 -11.83
C LYS A 102 24.34 -15.98 -13.13
N TYR A 103 25.17 -15.00 -13.53
CA TYR A 103 26.17 -15.14 -14.59
C TYR A 103 27.52 -15.56 -14.02
#